data_AF-A0A3M4M7J3-F1
#
_entry.id   AF-A0A3M4M7J3-F1
#
_cell.length_a   1.000
_cell.length_b   1.000
_cell.length_c   1.000
_cell.angle_alpha   90.00
_cell.angle_beta   90.00
_cell.angle_gamma   90.00
#
_symmetry.space_group_name_H-M   'P 1'
#
loop_
_entity.id
_entity.type
_entity.pdbx_description
1 polymer ?
#
loop_
_entity_poly.entity_id
_entity_poly.type
_entity_poly.pdbx_seq_one_letter_code
_entity_poly.pdbx_strand_id
1 'polypeptide(L)'
;MNKNNKQLGHAWMAGVLLTIASQTFAQVESIVESSTTSVRHKGETQEVLMTGSTFLDDRIHQLGHTLQSDTSEHRYHFIARRGQDVLLSIPQQAGSSPLWKVEYQLEGGEWKIKSDQTAEVIRDLKPGTRVNIRVRANDNARFDKADYQLVFGSYPYMRYELRSEEGFLKIPQGLTQPPFLATQAYRRVLLNATFTDSKDHPLAGGVMDFRLEPHAGYKEIHEVFTSDSRGRISRFIEFERCEGGELAGNFVHKSVSRNIWSTRYKVGKYSASNVLAGSLEDKPHEYAFGHICQRTLVSGAN
;
A
#
# COMPACT_ATOMS: atom_id res chain seq x y z
N MET A 1 -56.30 26.89 -31.65
CA MET A 1 -56.83 28.26 -31.79
C MET A 1 -56.06 29.17 -30.84
N ASN A 2 -55.31 30.16 -31.37
CA ASN A 2 -54.64 31.28 -30.67
C ASN A 2 -53.46 30.89 -29.72
N LYS A 3 -52.31 31.57 -29.61
CA LYS A 3 -51.90 32.97 -29.82
C LYS A 3 -50.40 33.11 -30.17
N ASN A 4 -50.11 34.26 -30.80
CA ASN A 4 -48.82 34.87 -31.17
C ASN A 4 -47.80 35.11 -30.03
N ASN A 5 -46.50 35.14 -30.39
CA ASN A 5 -45.56 36.29 -30.30
C ASN A 5 -44.17 35.85 -30.79
N LYS A 6 -43.57 36.40 -31.86
CA LYS A 6 -42.73 37.64 -31.96
C LYS A 6 -41.69 37.72 -30.83
N GLN A 7 -40.39 37.94 -31.00
CA GLN A 7 -39.56 38.57 -32.05
C GLN A 7 -38.07 38.30 -31.67
N LEU A 8 -37.16 37.97 -32.60
CA LEU A 8 -36.12 38.85 -33.22
C LEU A 8 -34.79 38.98 -32.44
N GLY A 9 -33.65 38.74 -33.11
CA GLY A 9 -32.36 39.32 -32.70
C GLY A 9 -31.08 38.59 -33.15
N HIS A 10 -30.61 38.93 -34.35
CA HIS A 10 -29.22 39.11 -34.83
C HIS A 10 -28.07 38.25 -34.25
N ALA A 11 -27.39 37.38 -35.03
CA ALA A 11 -26.47 37.60 -36.16
C ALA A 11 -25.01 37.91 -35.76
N TRP A 12 -24.09 37.34 -36.56
CA TRP A 12 -22.62 37.50 -36.66
C TRP A 12 -21.74 36.64 -35.75
N MET A 13 -20.57 36.16 -36.17
CA MET A 13 -19.96 35.68 -37.43
C MET A 13 -18.53 35.31 -37.02
N ALA A 14 -17.98 34.29 -37.66
CA ALA A 14 -16.64 33.79 -37.44
C ALA A 14 -15.53 34.80 -37.84
N GLY A 15 -14.34 34.60 -37.25
CA GLY A 15 -13.06 34.91 -37.89
C GLY A 15 -12.13 35.80 -37.06
N VAL A 16 -10.82 35.53 -37.25
CA VAL A 16 -9.58 36.26 -36.85
C VAL A 16 -8.74 35.33 -35.96
N LEU A 17 -7.79 34.54 -36.50
CA LEU A 17 -6.50 34.80 -37.18
C LEU A 17 -5.35 34.43 -36.24
N LEU A 18 -4.59 33.40 -36.65
CA LEU A 18 -3.27 33.09 -36.13
C LEU A 18 -2.34 34.29 -36.33
N THR A 19 -1.58 34.64 -35.30
CA THR A 19 -0.31 35.35 -35.46
C THR A 19 0.77 34.64 -34.67
N ILE A 20 1.82 34.27 -35.40
CA ILE A 20 3.05 33.68 -34.90
C ILE A 20 3.91 34.84 -34.41
N ALA A 21 4.31 34.82 -33.14
CA ALA A 21 5.33 35.71 -32.63
C ALA A 21 6.54 34.86 -32.19
N SER A 22 7.56 34.85 -33.04
CA SER A 22 8.90 34.39 -32.69
C SER A 22 9.53 35.41 -31.74
N GLN A 23 9.80 35.02 -30.50
CA GLN A 23 10.76 35.73 -29.66
C GLN A 23 11.86 34.76 -29.24
N THR A 24 13.03 34.99 -29.82
CA THR A 24 14.32 34.52 -29.33
C THR A 24 14.67 35.30 -28.07
N PHE A 25 14.78 34.64 -26.93
CA PHE A 25 15.63 35.09 -25.84
C PHE A 25 16.63 34.00 -25.51
N ALA A 26 17.90 34.40 -25.54
CA ALA A 26 19.06 33.62 -25.23
C ALA A 26 19.22 33.47 -23.70
N GLN A 27 19.74 32.29 -23.32
CA GLN A 27 20.53 31.94 -22.14
C GLN A 27 20.11 32.45 -20.76
N VAL A 28 19.79 31.50 -19.86
CA VAL A 28 20.63 31.25 -18.67
C VAL A 28 20.71 29.73 -18.44
N GLU A 29 21.94 29.31 -18.19
CA GLU A 29 22.46 27.97 -17.97
C GLU A 29 22.26 27.58 -16.49
N SER A 30 21.60 26.46 -16.22
CA SER A 30 21.88 25.63 -15.04
C SER A 30 21.46 24.18 -15.31
N ILE A 31 22.34 23.45 -15.97
CA ILE A 31 22.30 21.99 -15.99
C ILE A 31 22.75 21.54 -14.61
N VAL A 32 21.80 21.14 -13.76
CA VAL A 32 22.09 20.18 -12.69
C VAL A 32 21.72 18.82 -13.25
N GLU A 33 22.74 18.02 -13.53
CA GLU A 33 22.63 16.62 -13.91
C GLU A 33 21.72 15.87 -12.93
N SER A 34 20.57 15.43 -13.40
CA SER A 34 19.78 14.41 -12.72
C SER A 34 20.40 13.05 -13.05
N SER A 35 21.45 12.70 -12.32
CA SER A 35 21.95 11.33 -12.27
C SER A 35 20.91 10.46 -11.57
N THR A 36 20.21 9.67 -12.37
CA THR A 36 19.38 8.55 -11.93
C THR A 36 20.25 7.55 -11.20
N THR A 37 20.08 7.45 -9.88
CA THR A 37 20.64 6.35 -9.10
C THR A 37 19.50 5.55 -8.50
N SER A 38 19.35 4.34 -9.05
CA SER A 38 18.56 3.25 -8.48
C SER A 38 19.04 2.98 -7.04
N VAL A 39 18.21 3.31 -6.05
CA VAL A 39 18.47 2.95 -4.65
C VAL A 39 17.63 1.74 -4.30
N ARG A 40 18.31 0.60 -4.30
CA ARG A 40 17.91 -0.62 -3.61
C ARG A 40 18.05 -0.33 -2.10
N HIS A 41 16.94 -0.03 -1.41
CA HIS A 41 16.96 0.15 0.04
C HIS A 41 17.29 -1.17 0.74
N LYS A 42 18.56 -1.31 1.13
CA LYS A 42 19.00 -2.17 2.23
C LYS A 42 18.91 -1.30 3.48
N GLY A 43 18.21 -1.77 4.52
CA GLY A 43 18.02 -1.01 5.76
C GLY A 43 19.36 -0.55 6.32
N GLU A 44 19.56 0.76 6.32
CA GLU A 44 20.75 1.41 6.86
C GLU A 44 20.38 1.91 8.25
N THR A 45 20.89 1.23 9.28
CA THR A 45 20.76 1.66 10.68
C THR A 45 21.51 2.98 10.84
N GLN A 46 20.78 4.09 10.87
CA GLN A 46 21.38 5.41 10.97
C GLN A 46 21.84 5.66 12.43
N GLU A 47 23.15 5.76 12.64
CA GLU A 47 23.77 6.22 13.90
C GLU A 47 23.45 7.71 14.10
N VAL A 48 22.25 7.99 14.60
CA VAL A 48 21.86 9.34 15.02
C VAL A 48 22.15 9.45 16.52
N LEU A 49 23.03 10.36 16.91
CA LEU A 49 23.11 10.81 18.31
C LEU A 49 21.80 11.52 18.63
N MET A 50 20.84 10.79 19.21
CA MET A 50 19.53 11.32 19.58
C MET A 50 19.65 12.07 20.91
N THR A 51 20.23 13.27 20.87
CA THR A 51 20.28 14.16 22.05
C THR A 51 19.01 15.02 22.08
N GLY A 52 17.89 14.41 22.47
CA GLY A 52 16.61 15.11 22.57
C GLY A 52 15.41 14.20 22.31
N SER A 53 14.22 14.81 22.36
CA SER A 53 12.99 14.10 22.04
C SER A 53 12.56 14.37 20.61
N THR A 54 12.19 13.32 19.88
CA THR A 54 11.83 13.41 18.46
C THR A 54 10.32 13.48 18.28
N PHE A 55 9.85 14.52 17.59
CA PHE A 55 8.46 14.65 17.22
C PHE A 55 8.17 13.88 15.93
N LEU A 56 7.18 12.98 15.97
CA LEU A 56 6.74 12.19 14.85
C LEU A 56 5.52 12.84 14.19
N ASP A 57 5.54 12.92 12.87
CA ASP A 57 4.39 13.35 12.08
C ASP A 57 3.27 12.30 12.10
N ASP A 58 2.09 12.73 11.67
CA ASP A 58 0.83 11.97 11.72
C ASP A 58 0.79 10.89 10.64
N ARG A 59 1.59 9.85 10.85
CA ARG A 59 1.69 8.64 10.03
C ARG A 59 2.09 7.44 10.90
N ILE A 60 2.23 6.27 10.29
CA ILE A 60 2.86 5.13 10.95
C ILE A 60 4.36 5.11 10.62
N HIS A 61 5.20 4.87 11.63
CA HIS A 61 6.65 4.88 11.51
C HIS A 61 7.25 3.51 11.79
N GLN A 62 8.29 3.16 11.04
CA GLN A 62 9.21 2.08 11.34
C GLN A 62 10.54 2.72 11.74
N LEU A 63 10.87 2.65 13.03
CA LEU A 63 12.04 3.28 13.63
C LEU A 63 13.08 2.20 13.91
N GLY A 64 14.33 2.46 13.51
CA GLY A 64 15.47 1.58 13.77
C GLY A 64 16.68 2.40 14.20
N HIS A 65 17.12 2.22 15.44
CA HIS A 65 18.23 2.99 16.02
C HIS A 65 19.03 2.17 17.03
N THR A 66 20.12 2.75 17.52
CA THR A 66 21.05 2.12 18.45
C THR A 66 21.17 2.96 19.72
N LEU A 67 20.87 2.38 20.88
CA LEU A 67 21.24 2.94 22.17
C LEU A 67 22.77 2.90 22.31
N GLN A 68 23.40 4.03 22.64
CA GLN A 68 24.86 4.18 22.68
C GLN A 68 25.50 3.78 24.02
N SER A 69 24.68 3.38 25.00
CA SER A 69 25.09 2.89 26.33
C SER A 69 23.87 2.38 27.10
N ASP A 70 24.11 1.71 28.23
CA ASP A 70 23.10 1.35 29.22
C ASP A 70 22.44 2.54 29.95
N THR A 71 22.99 3.75 29.79
CA THR A 71 22.40 5.02 30.28
C THR A 71 21.65 5.80 29.19
N SER A 72 21.73 5.35 27.94
CA SER A 72 21.07 6.01 26.81
C SER A 72 19.55 5.88 26.89
N GLU A 73 18.86 6.95 26.50
CA GLU A 73 17.41 6.98 26.40
C GLU A 73 17.01 7.74 25.14
N HIS A 74 16.21 7.11 24.29
CA HIS A 74 15.62 7.75 23.11
C HIS A 74 14.14 8.01 23.37
N ARG A 75 13.67 9.23 23.10
CA ARG A 75 12.28 9.65 23.32
C ARG A 75 11.61 10.03 22.01
N TYR A 76 10.35 9.63 21.88
CA TYR A 76 9.52 10.04 20.76
C TYR A 76 8.16 10.55 21.23
N HIS A 77 7.61 11.47 20.46
CA HIS A 77 6.30 12.07 20.69
C HIS A 77 5.42 11.91 19.46
N PHE A 78 4.20 11.44 19.66
CA PHE A 78 3.17 11.37 18.63
C PHE A 78 1.90 12.07 19.14
N ILE A 79 1.19 12.77 18.24
CA ILE A 79 -0.10 13.39 18.57
C ILE A 79 -1.20 12.66 17.80
N ALA A 80 -2.14 12.06 18.53
CA ALA A 80 -3.39 11.53 17.98
C ALA A 80 -4.32 12.70 17.59
N ARG A 81 -4.01 13.37 16.47
CA ARG A 81 -4.68 14.61 16.02
C ARG A 81 -6.20 14.51 15.98
N ARG A 82 -6.73 13.35 15.60
CA ARG A 82 -8.17 13.06 15.46
C ARG A 82 -8.70 12.14 16.57
N GLY A 83 -7.87 11.79 17.55
CA GLY A 83 -8.20 10.74 18.52
C GLY A 83 -8.21 9.35 17.88
N GLN A 84 -7.45 9.17 16.81
CA GLN A 84 -7.23 7.88 16.19
C GLN A 84 -6.41 6.97 17.10
N ASP A 85 -6.58 5.66 16.90
CA ASP A 85 -5.88 4.62 17.63
C ASP A 85 -4.39 4.68 17.26
N VAL A 86 -3.53 4.42 18.24
CA VAL A 86 -2.07 4.44 18.06
C VAL A 86 -1.53 3.05 18.23
N LEU A 87 -0.75 2.59 17.25
CA LEU A 87 -0.02 1.34 17.29
C LEU A 87 1.33 1.55 17.98
N LEU A 88 1.68 0.64 18.88
CA LEU A 88 3.01 0.48 19.44
C LEU A 88 3.41 -0.99 19.34
N SER A 89 4.38 -1.31 18.50
CA SER A 89 4.81 -2.69 18.25
C SER A 89 6.33 -2.79 18.18
N ILE A 90 6.86 -3.94 18.59
CA ILE A 90 8.27 -4.29 18.50
C ILE A 90 8.37 -5.45 17.50
N PRO A 91 8.80 -5.20 16.24
CA PRO A 91 8.86 -6.24 15.22
C PRO A 91 9.74 -7.42 15.66
N GLN A 92 9.33 -8.62 15.25
CA GLN A 92 9.86 -9.91 15.69
C GLN A 92 11.28 -10.18 15.14
N GLN A 93 12.25 -9.43 15.65
CA GLN A 93 13.67 -9.81 15.80
C GLN A 93 14.16 -9.57 17.23
N ALA A 94 13.46 -8.74 18.00
CA ALA A 94 13.64 -8.64 19.43
C ALA A 94 12.54 -9.46 20.10
N GLY A 95 12.92 -10.53 20.80
CA GLY A 95 12.07 -11.04 21.88
C GLY A 95 11.83 -9.95 22.93
N SER A 96 11.46 -10.30 24.17
CA SER A 96 11.77 -9.38 25.26
C SER A 96 13.29 -9.19 25.24
N SER A 97 13.76 -8.07 24.69
CA SER A 97 15.20 -7.81 24.61
C SER A 97 15.68 -7.78 26.06
N PRO A 98 16.63 -8.64 26.46
CA PRO A 98 17.16 -8.57 27.81
C PRO A 98 17.87 -7.23 28.04
N LEU A 99 18.27 -6.52 26.98
CA LEU A 99 19.06 -5.30 27.05
C LEU A 99 18.22 -4.04 27.25
N TRP A 100 17.02 -3.96 26.68
CA TRP A 100 16.24 -2.73 26.66
C TRP A 100 14.73 -2.97 26.80
N LYS A 101 14.03 -1.92 27.23
CA LYS A 101 12.56 -1.86 27.33
C LYS A 101 12.02 -0.64 26.61
N VAL A 102 10.74 -0.76 26.23
CA VAL A 102 9.92 0.35 25.74
C VAL A 102 8.89 0.68 26.80
N GLU A 103 8.77 1.96 27.10
CA GLU A 103 7.74 2.50 27.99
C GLU A 103 6.95 3.58 27.26
N TYR A 104 5.67 3.71 27.59
CA TYR A 104 4.78 4.72 27.01
C TYR A 104 4.00 5.46 28.09
N GLN A 105 3.55 6.67 27.75
CA GLN A 105 2.81 7.55 28.65
C GLN A 105 1.82 8.39 27.83
N LEU A 106 0.63 8.61 28.39
CA LEU A 106 -0.41 9.47 27.81
C LEU A 106 -0.48 10.77 28.59
N GLU A 107 -0.48 11.92 27.90
CA GLU A 107 -0.71 13.25 28.51
C GLU A 107 0.15 13.58 29.74
N GLY A 108 1.37 13.06 29.83
CA GLY A 108 2.23 13.31 30.99
C GLY A 108 1.82 12.55 32.27
N GLY A 109 0.93 11.55 32.18
CA GLY A 109 0.54 10.68 33.30
C GLY A 109 1.63 9.69 33.75
N GLU A 110 1.27 8.51 34.23
CA GLU A 110 2.28 7.52 34.62
C GLU A 110 2.90 6.80 33.41
N TRP A 111 4.20 6.48 33.50
CA TRP A 111 4.88 5.63 32.52
C TRP A 111 4.45 4.18 32.71
N LYS A 112 4.06 3.54 31.61
CA LYS A 112 3.70 2.12 31.54
C LYS A 112 4.74 1.39 30.72
N ILE A 113 5.17 0.23 31.20
CA ILE A 113 6.02 -0.67 30.41
C ILE A 113 5.16 -1.31 29.35
N LYS A 114 5.63 -1.30 28.09
CA LYS A 114 5.00 -2.07 27.02
C LYS A 114 5.17 -3.55 27.35
N SER A 115 4.08 -4.21 27.78
CA SER A 115 4.11 -5.64 28.07
C SER A 115 4.18 -6.43 26.75
N ASP A 116 4.97 -7.50 26.77
CA ASP A 116 5.11 -8.54 25.74
C ASP A 116 5.57 -8.12 24.31
N GLN A 117 5.84 -9.15 23.49
CA GLN A 117 6.35 -9.07 22.12
C GLN A 117 5.24 -8.77 21.09
N THR A 118 3.99 -8.62 21.52
CA THR A 118 2.86 -8.45 20.61
C THR A 118 2.62 -6.98 20.30
N ALA A 119 1.89 -6.70 19.23
CA ALA A 119 1.50 -5.33 18.93
C ALA A 119 0.47 -4.83 19.96
N GLU A 120 0.66 -3.61 20.47
CA GLU A 120 -0.25 -2.95 21.41
C GLU A 120 -1.00 -1.81 20.70
N VAL A 121 -2.32 -1.72 20.93
CA VAL A 121 -3.15 -0.62 20.43
C VAL A 121 -3.58 0.25 21.60
N ILE A 122 -3.20 1.52 21.54
CA ILE A 122 -3.66 2.54 22.46
C ILE A 122 -4.96 3.13 21.88
N ARG A 123 -6.08 2.84 22.54
CA ARG A 123 -7.45 3.17 22.09
C ARG A 123 -8.06 4.32 22.88
N ASP A 124 -9.25 4.73 22.45
CA ASP A 124 -10.10 5.71 23.14
C ASP A 124 -9.43 7.06 23.42
N LEU A 125 -8.53 7.46 22.51
CA LEU A 125 -7.79 8.72 22.60
C LEU A 125 -8.70 9.90 22.25
N LYS A 126 -8.54 11.01 22.98
CA LYS A 126 -9.18 12.27 22.62
C LYS A 126 -8.41 12.92 21.46
N PRO A 127 -9.09 13.71 20.59
CA PRO A 127 -8.39 14.52 19.60
C PRO A 127 -7.32 15.42 20.26
N GLY A 128 -6.12 15.41 19.69
CA GLY A 128 -4.97 16.13 20.21
C GLY A 128 -4.18 15.37 21.27
N THR A 129 -4.55 14.12 21.61
CA THR A 129 -3.87 13.41 22.68
C THR A 129 -2.40 13.14 22.35
N ARG A 130 -1.49 13.50 23.26
CA ARG A 130 -0.06 13.22 23.15
C ARG A 130 0.25 11.84 23.72
N VAL A 131 0.85 11.01 22.88
CA VAL A 131 1.44 9.71 23.24
C VAL A 131 2.96 9.86 23.22
N ASN A 132 3.57 9.65 24.38
CA ASN A 132 5.02 9.66 24.53
C ASN A 132 5.51 8.23 24.63
N ILE A 133 6.63 7.94 24.00
CA ILE A 133 7.35 6.68 24.19
C ILE A 133 8.81 6.97 24.53
N ARG A 134 9.43 6.03 25.24
CA ARG A 134 10.87 6.01 25.45
C ARG A 134 11.42 4.61 25.33
N VAL A 135 12.62 4.52 24.77
CA VAL A 135 13.42 3.30 24.69
C VAL A 135 14.66 3.50 25.55
N ARG A 136 14.90 2.60 26.49
CA ARG A 136 16.00 2.66 27.46
C ARG A 136 16.47 1.27 27.85
N ALA A 137 17.62 1.19 28.50
CA ALA A 137 18.09 -0.05 29.07
C ALA A 137 17.08 -0.66 30.07
N ASN A 138 17.06 -1.99 30.11
CA ASN A 138 16.42 -2.74 31.18
C ASN A 138 17.14 -2.50 32.49
N ASP A 139 16.41 -2.72 33.58
CA ASP A 139 16.98 -2.58 34.91
C ASP A 139 18.07 -3.66 35.09
N ASN A 140 19.30 -3.22 35.39
CA ASN A 140 20.53 -4.03 35.48
C ASN A 140 21.15 -4.51 34.14
N ALA A 141 20.62 -4.12 32.98
CA ALA A 141 21.29 -4.40 31.72
C ALA A 141 22.60 -3.60 31.60
N ARG A 142 23.65 -4.23 31.06
CA ARG A 142 24.95 -3.61 30.76
C ARG A 142 25.30 -3.90 29.31
N PHE A 143 25.54 -2.86 28.53
CA PHE A 143 25.94 -2.97 27.13
C PHE A 143 26.61 -1.66 26.67
N ASP A 144 27.53 -1.79 25.72
CA ASP A 144 28.13 -0.63 25.05
C ASP A 144 27.18 -0.06 24.00
N LYS A 145 26.56 -0.93 23.19
CA LYS A 145 25.54 -0.55 22.21
C LYS A 145 24.43 -1.58 22.15
N ALA A 146 23.21 -1.13 21.89
CA ALA A 146 22.07 -2.03 21.68
C ALA A 146 21.13 -1.49 20.60
N ASP A 147 20.97 -2.27 19.53
CA ASP A 147 20.02 -1.97 18.46
C ASP A 147 18.58 -2.27 18.90
N TYR A 148 17.65 -1.47 18.41
CA TYR A 148 16.22 -1.72 18.54
C TYR A 148 15.46 -1.33 17.28
N GLN A 149 14.32 -1.98 17.10
CA GLN A 149 13.33 -1.62 16.11
C GLN A 149 11.98 -1.40 16.78
N LEU A 150 11.24 -0.42 16.28
CA LEU A 150 9.93 -0.06 16.80
C LEU A 150 9.00 0.36 15.67
N VAL A 151 7.75 -0.06 15.75
CA VAL A 151 6.66 0.47 14.94
C VAL A 151 5.78 1.35 15.84
N PHE A 152 5.65 2.63 15.50
CA PHE A 152 4.91 3.59 16.32
C PHE A 152 4.21 4.68 15.50
N GLY A 153 2.95 4.98 15.83
CA GLY A 153 2.14 5.99 15.15
C GLY A 153 0.69 5.54 14.97
N SER A 154 -0.05 6.19 14.06
CA SER A 154 -1.46 5.86 13.79
C SER A 154 -1.64 4.39 13.39
N TYR A 155 -2.61 3.69 13.98
CA TYR A 155 -2.88 2.28 13.70
C TYR A 155 -3.31 2.06 12.24
N PRO A 156 -2.65 1.17 11.48
CA PRO A 156 -2.94 0.97 10.06
C PRO A 156 -4.09 0.00 9.79
N TYR A 157 -5.12 0.48 9.08
CA TYR A 157 -6.15 -0.34 8.46
C TYR A 157 -5.89 -0.43 6.95
N MET A 158 -5.74 -1.65 6.44
CA MET A 158 -5.45 -1.88 5.03
C MET A 158 -6.68 -2.44 4.30
N ARG A 159 -6.91 -1.96 3.07
CA ARG A 159 -7.79 -2.60 2.09
C ARG A 159 -7.04 -2.71 0.77
N TYR A 160 -7.26 -3.78 0.03
CA TYR A 160 -6.62 -3.97 -1.27
C TYR A 160 -7.54 -4.62 -2.29
N GLU A 161 -7.21 -4.41 -3.56
CA GLU A 161 -7.89 -4.97 -4.72
C GLU A 161 -6.86 -5.28 -5.81
N LEU A 162 -6.97 -6.47 -6.41
CA LEU A 162 -6.20 -6.85 -7.58
C LEU A 162 -7.09 -6.80 -8.82
N ARG A 163 -6.84 -5.86 -9.73
CA ARG A 163 -7.66 -5.68 -10.94
C ARG A 163 -7.03 -6.36 -12.14
N SER A 164 -7.90 -6.94 -12.97
CA SER A 164 -7.56 -7.43 -14.30
C SER A 164 -7.02 -6.32 -15.20
N GLU A 165 -6.39 -6.71 -16.31
CA GLU A 165 -6.02 -5.78 -17.37
C GLU A 165 -7.23 -4.98 -17.86
N GLU A 166 -7.00 -3.74 -18.28
CA GLU A 166 -8.05 -2.92 -18.86
C GLU A 166 -8.60 -3.58 -20.14
N GLY A 167 -9.93 -3.56 -20.31
CA GLY A 167 -10.60 -4.22 -21.44
C GLY A 167 -10.61 -5.75 -21.36
N PHE A 168 -10.13 -6.35 -20.26
CA PHE A 168 -10.06 -7.80 -20.12
C PHE A 168 -11.44 -8.45 -20.03
N LEU A 169 -11.66 -9.45 -20.89
CA LEU A 169 -12.85 -10.29 -20.92
C LEU A 169 -12.72 -11.45 -19.94
N LYS A 170 -13.35 -11.34 -18.75
CA LYS A 170 -13.30 -12.38 -17.71
C LYS A 170 -14.11 -13.61 -18.11
N ILE A 171 -13.55 -14.80 -17.86
CA ILE A 171 -14.34 -16.03 -17.88
C ILE A 171 -15.44 -15.88 -16.82
N PRO A 172 -16.74 -16.05 -17.18
CA PRO A 172 -17.84 -15.99 -16.23
C PRO A 172 -17.72 -17.03 -15.11
N GLN A 173 -18.30 -16.70 -13.95
CA GLN A 173 -18.39 -17.62 -12.82
C GLN A 173 -19.11 -18.93 -13.22
N GLY A 174 -18.64 -20.06 -12.68
CA GLY A 174 -19.20 -21.39 -12.90
C GLY A 174 -18.69 -22.11 -14.15
N LEU A 175 -17.83 -21.46 -14.94
CA LEU A 175 -17.24 -22.04 -16.16
C LEU A 175 -15.77 -22.44 -15.98
N THR A 176 -15.27 -22.39 -14.75
CA THR A 176 -13.91 -22.76 -14.37
C THR A 176 -13.95 -23.70 -13.17
N GLN A 177 -12.83 -24.36 -12.91
CA GLN A 177 -12.54 -25.04 -11.66
C GLN A 177 -11.31 -24.36 -11.03
N PRO A 178 -11.42 -23.71 -9.85
CA PRO A 178 -12.64 -23.53 -9.06
C PRO A 178 -13.67 -22.64 -9.78
N PRO A 179 -14.96 -22.69 -9.39
CA PRO A 179 -16.05 -21.98 -10.07
C PRO A 179 -15.95 -20.45 -9.97
N PHE A 180 -15.12 -19.93 -9.05
CA PHE A 180 -14.90 -18.50 -8.87
C PHE A 180 -13.41 -18.19 -8.88
N LEU A 181 -13.00 -17.30 -9.79
CA LEU A 181 -11.65 -16.72 -9.88
C LEU A 181 -11.78 -15.23 -9.60
N ALA A 182 -11.25 -14.77 -8.47
CA ALA A 182 -11.43 -13.40 -7.98
C ALA A 182 -10.85 -12.37 -8.97
N THR A 183 -9.66 -12.68 -9.49
CA THR A 183 -8.98 -11.89 -10.51
C THR A 183 -8.47 -12.81 -11.61
N GLN A 184 -8.50 -12.32 -12.85
CA GLN A 184 -8.05 -13.04 -14.02
C GLN A 184 -7.23 -12.10 -14.92
N ALA A 185 -6.14 -12.57 -15.53
CA ALA A 185 -5.33 -11.76 -16.44
C ALA A 185 -4.44 -12.61 -17.36
N TYR A 186 -3.91 -12.00 -18.42
CA TYR A 186 -2.97 -12.66 -19.34
C TYR A 186 -1.51 -12.52 -18.93
N ARG A 187 -1.09 -11.32 -18.53
CA ARG A 187 0.32 -11.02 -18.22
C ARG A 187 0.51 -9.91 -17.19
N ARG A 188 -0.54 -9.17 -16.85
CA ARG A 188 -0.45 -8.01 -15.96
C ARG A 188 -1.70 -7.83 -15.12
N VAL A 189 -1.52 -7.35 -13.90
CA VAL A 189 -2.62 -6.92 -13.02
C VAL A 189 -2.30 -5.58 -12.40
N LEU A 190 -3.34 -4.81 -12.04
CA LEU A 190 -3.19 -3.58 -11.28
C LEU A 190 -3.52 -3.86 -9.81
N LEU A 191 -2.50 -3.86 -8.97
CA LEU A 191 -2.62 -3.93 -7.51
C LEU A 191 -2.87 -2.52 -6.97
N ASN A 192 -4.01 -2.34 -6.31
CA ASN A 192 -4.32 -1.13 -5.57
C ASN A 192 -4.52 -1.47 -4.10
N ALA A 193 -3.93 -0.69 -3.21
CA ALA A 193 -4.23 -0.76 -1.78
C ALA A 193 -4.37 0.65 -1.18
N THR A 194 -5.16 0.73 -0.12
CA THR A 194 -5.36 1.93 0.68
C THR A 194 -5.11 1.62 2.14
N PHE A 195 -4.37 2.49 2.81
CA PHE A 195 -4.14 2.50 4.24
C PHE A 195 -4.88 3.70 4.85
N THR A 196 -5.61 3.46 5.93
CA THR A 196 -6.27 4.49 6.74
C THR A 196 -5.98 4.30 8.22
N ASP A 197 -6.21 5.34 9.02
CA ASP A 197 -6.26 5.21 10.49
C ASP A 197 -7.65 4.77 10.98
N SER A 198 -7.84 4.67 12.31
CA SER A 198 -9.13 4.28 12.92
C SER A 198 -10.25 5.33 12.76
N LYS A 199 -9.95 6.48 12.14
CA LYS A 199 -10.89 7.57 11.80
C LYS A 199 -11.02 7.75 10.29
N ASP A 200 -10.71 6.70 9.53
CA ASP A 200 -10.78 6.64 8.07
C ASP A 200 -9.95 7.71 7.35
N HIS A 201 -8.97 8.33 8.02
CA HIS A 201 -8.06 9.27 7.38
C HIS A 201 -6.94 8.53 6.65
N PRO A 202 -6.52 9.00 5.45
CA PRO A 202 -5.43 8.37 4.72
C PRO A 202 -4.13 8.30 5.53
N LEU A 203 -3.48 7.13 5.51
CA LEU A 203 -2.33 6.84 6.35
C LEU A 203 -1.08 6.50 5.53
N ALA A 204 -0.08 7.39 5.60
CA ALA A 204 1.24 7.17 5.01
C ALA A 204 2.08 6.18 5.84
N GLY A 205 3.02 5.49 5.18
CA GLY A 205 4.00 4.62 5.85
C GLY A 205 3.50 3.21 6.18
N GLY A 206 2.23 2.88 5.89
CA GLY A 206 1.71 1.51 6.04
C GLY A 206 2.43 0.56 5.10
N VAL A 207 2.62 -0.70 5.51
CA VAL A 207 3.39 -1.70 4.74
C VAL A 207 2.50 -2.89 4.39
N MET A 208 2.50 -3.24 3.10
CA MET A 208 1.81 -4.39 2.55
C MET A 208 2.82 -5.43 2.08
N ASP A 209 2.69 -6.67 2.56
CA ASP A 209 3.31 -7.85 1.95
C ASP A 209 2.30 -8.44 0.95
N PHE A 210 2.69 -8.50 -0.32
CA PHE A 210 1.86 -9.02 -1.40
C PHE A 210 2.51 -10.25 -2.03
N ARG A 211 1.68 -11.29 -2.23
CA ARG A 211 2.09 -12.54 -2.87
C ARG A 211 1.14 -12.89 -3.99
N LEU A 212 1.69 -13.25 -5.14
CA LEU A 212 0.97 -13.76 -6.31
C LEU A 212 1.71 -14.94 -6.91
N GLU A 213 1.06 -16.10 -6.93
CA GLU A 213 1.43 -17.23 -7.76
C GLU A 213 0.42 -17.28 -8.91
N PRO A 214 0.76 -16.85 -10.14
CA PRO A 214 -0.18 -16.86 -11.26
C PRO A 214 -0.77 -18.24 -11.55
N HIS A 215 0.01 -19.31 -11.35
CA HIS A 215 -0.48 -20.68 -11.39
C HIS A 215 0.48 -21.66 -10.73
N ALA A 216 -0.03 -22.84 -10.36
CA ALA A 216 0.78 -23.92 -9.79
C ALA A 216 2.06 -24.17 -10.60
N GLY A 217 3.21 -24.10 -9.91
CA GLY A 217 4.54 -24.32 -10.49
C GLY A 217 5.16 -23.10 -11.16
N TYR A 218 4.45 -21.96 -11.19
CA TYR A 218 5.04 -20.67 -11.54
C TYR A 218 5.76 -20.08 -10.33
N LYS A 219 6.85 -19.34 -10.57
CA LYS A 219 7.60 -18.68 -9.49
C LYS A 219 6.71 -17.63 -8.80
N GLU A 220 6.51 -17.78 -7.49
CA GLU A 220 5.78 -16.79 -6.69
C GLU A 220 6.42 -15.40 -6.82
N ILE A 221 5.57 -14.41 -7.08
CA ILE A 221 5.90 -12.99 -7.06
C ILE A 221 5.61 -12.51 -5.65
N HIS A 222 6.67 -12.13 -4.94
CA HIS A 222 6.61 -11.59 -3.59
C HIS A 222 7.16 -10.17 -3.60
N GLU A 223 6.32 -9.20 -3.24
CA GLU A 223 6.69 -7.79 -3.20
C GLU A 223 6.18 -7.13 -1.92
N VAL A 224 6.99 -6.20 -1.38
CA VAL A 224 6.66 -5.41 -0.21
C VAL A 224 6.52 -3.95 -0.63
N PHE A 225 5.40 -3.34 -0.27
CA PHE A 225 5.07 -1.97 -0.67
C PHE A 225 4.74 -1.10 0.53
N THR A 226 5.14 0.17 0.46
CA THR A 226 4.82 1.19 1.45
C THR A 226 3.82 2.20 0.89
N SER A 227 2.81 2.57 1.68
CA SER A 227 1.80 3.57 1.28
C SER A 227 2.38 4.98 1.14
N ASP A 228 1.94 5.69 0.10
CA ASP A 228 2.33 7.08 -0.15
C ASP A 228 1.72 8.07 0.85
N SER A 229 1.98 9.37 0.68
CA SER A 229 1.43 10.44 1.54
C SER A 229 -0.10 10.52 1.54
N ARG A 230 -0.78 9.88 0.59
CA ARG A 230 -2.25 9.76 0.50
C ARG A 230 -2.72 8.39 0.98
N GLY A 231 -1.87 7.63 1.64
CA GLY A 231 -2.15 6.27 2.10
C GLY A 231 -2.43 5.29 0.96
N ARG A 232 -1.86 5.48 -0.24
CA ARG A 232 -2.14 4.62 -1.40
C ARG A 232 -0.93 3.83 -1.84
N ILE A 233 -1.22 2.64 -2.35
CA ILE A 233 -0.31 1.81 -3.15
C ILE A 233 -1.02 1.56 -4.48
N SER A 234 -0.31 1.75 -5.59
CA SER A 234 -0.82 1.45 -6.94
C SER A 234 0.33 0.97 -7.81
N ARG A 235 0.31 -0.30 -8.20
CA ARG A 235 1.42 -0.97 -8.89
C ARG A 235 0.90 -1.93 -9.93
N PHE A 236 1.55 -1.94 -11.10
CA PHE A 236 1.38 -3.02 -12.05
C PHE A 236 2.28 -4.17 -11.63
N ILE A 237 1.69 -5.36 -11.54
CA ILE A 237 2.43 -6.61 -11.35
C ILE A 237 2.40 -7.34 -12.69
N GLU A 238 3.58 -7.63 -13.23
CA GLU A 238 3.76 -8.26 -14.54
C GLU A 238 4.29 -9.68 -14.38
N PHE A 239 3.84 -10.58 -15.26
CA PHE A 239 4.23 -11.97 -15.33
C PHE A 239 4.17 -12.47 -16.77
N GLU A 240 4.86 -13.56 -17.04
CA GLU A 240 4.91 -14.15 -18.38
C GLU A 240 3.57 -14.80 -18.74
N ARG A 241 3.32 -14.95 -20.05
CA ARG A 241 2.16 -15.72 -20.50
C ARG A 241 2.32 -17.19 -20.11
N CYS A 242 1.20 -17.86 -19.87
CA CYS A 242 1.17 -19.32 -19.81
C CYS A 242 0.80 -19.94 -21.14
N GLU A 243 1.14 -21.23 -21.27
CA GLU A 243 0.71 -22.10 -22.35
C GLU A 243 -0.07 -23.31 -21.79
N GLY A 244 -0.90 -23.92 -22.64
CA GLY A 244 -1.75 -25.03 -22.25
C GLY A 244 -2.85 -24.60 -21.28
N GLY A 245 -3.11 -25.43 -20.26
CA GLY A 245 -4.14 -25.18 -19.24
C GLY A 245 -5.48 -25.86 -19.53
N GLU A 246 -6.38 -25.76 -18.55
CA GLU A 246 -7.72 -26.31 -18.58
C GLU A 246 -8.62 -25.51 -19.52
N LEU A 247 -9.56 -26.20 -20.18
CA LEU A 247 -10.58 -25.54 -20.98
C LEU A 247 -11.70 -25.05 -20.06
N ALA A 248 -11.96 -23.75 -20.10
CA ALA A 248 -13.18 -23.19 -19.54
C ALA A 248 -14.40 -23.65 -20.36
N GLY A 249 -15.56 -23.69 -19.72
CA GLY A 249 -16.83 -23.82 -20.43
C GLY A 249 -16.97 -22.70 -21.46
N ASN A 250 -17.55 -23.00 -22.63
CA ASN A 250 -17.74 -21.99 -23.68
C ASN A 250 -18.69 -20.89 -23.20
N PHE A 251 -18.39 -19.63 -23.50
CA PHE A 251 -19.24 -18.49 -23.12
C PHE A 251 -19.34 -17.42 -24.20
N VAL A 252 -20.43 -16.66 -24.12
CA VAL A 252 -20.66 -15.44 -24.90
C VAL A 252 -20.47 -14.23 -24.00
N HIS A 253 -19.65 -13.27 -24.41
CA HIS A 253 -19.59 -11.98 -23.74
C HIS A 253 -20.69 -11.06 -24.25
N LYS A 254 -21.64 -10.74 -23.36
CA LYS A 254 -22.76 -9.84 -23.67
C LYS A 254 -22.33 -8.45 -24.16
N SER A 255 -21.08 -8.02 -23.89
CA SER A 255 -20.57 -6.68 -24.15
C SER A 255 -19.90 -6.48 -25.52
N VAL A 256 -19.58 -7.53 -26.29
CA VAL A 256 -18.71 -7.37 -27.48
C VAL A 256 -19.30 -7.98 -28.76
N SER A 257 -20.24 -8.94 -28.69
CA SER A 257 -21.00 -9.56 -29.82
C SER A 257 -21.57 -10.92 -29.38
N ARG A 258 -22.29 -11.64 -30.25
CA ARG A 258 -22.66 -13.07 -30.03
C ARG A 258 -21.48 -14.05 -30.23
N ASN A 259 -20.24 -13.58 -30.10
CA ASN A 259 -19.05 -14.39 -30.27
C ASN A 259 -18.93 -15.42 -29.14
N ILE A 260 -18.74 -16.69 -29.51
CA ILE A 260 -18.48 -17.77 -28.57
C ILE A 260 -16.96 -17.91 -28.42
N TRP A 261 -16.48 -17.79 -27.18
CA TRP A 261 -15.07 -17.91 -26.85
C TRP A 261 -14.78 -19.23 -26.16
N SER A 262 -13.69 -19.88 -26.59
CA SER A 262 -13.04 -20.95 -25.86
C SER A 262 -11.78 -20.40 -25.22
N THR A 263 -11.61 -20.62 -23.92
CA THR A 263 -10.47 -20.10 -23.16
C THR A 263 -9.74 -21.24 -22.49
N ARG A 264 -8.41 -21.23 -22.60
CA ARG A 264 -7.55 -22.00 -21.72
C ARG A 264 -7.00 -21.16 -20.59
N TYR A 265 -7.07 -21.69 -19.38
CA TYR A 265 -6.58 -21.03 -18.17
C TYR A 265 -5.82 -22.00 -17.27
N LYS A 266 -5.04 -21.43 -16.37
CA LYS A 266 -4.49 -22.13 -15.21
C LYS A 266 -4.91 -21.41 -13.95
N VAL A 267 -4.89 -22.13 -12.84
CA VAL A 267 -5.28 -21.61 -11.53
C VAL A 267 -4.05 -21.36 -10.70
N GLY A 268 -4.01 -20.17 -10.12
CA GLY A 268 -3.07 -19.77 -9.10
C GLY A 268 -3.79 -19.09 -7.95
N LYS A 269 -3.05 -18.25 -7.24
CA LYS A 269 -3.52 -17.61 -6.02
C LYS A 269 -2.80 -16.31 -5.71
N TYR A 270 -3.45 -15.45 -4.93
CA TYR A 270 -2.81 -14.28 -4.37
C TYR A 270 -3.34 -13.94 -2.99
N SER A 271 -2.54 -13.21 -2.22
CA SER A 271 -2.90 -12.69 -0.91
C SER A 271 -2.11 -11.41 -0.64
N ALA A 272 -2.67 -10.55 0.21
CA ALA A 272 -1.94 -9.40 0.75
C ALA A 272 -2.20 -9.28 2.25
N SER A 273 -1.21 -8.73 2.94
CA SER A 273 -1.09 -8.73 4.40
C SER A 273 -0.55 -7.37 4.89
N ASN A 274 -1.02 -6.88 6.03
CA ASN A 274 -0.52 -5.67 6.70
C ASN A 274 0.47 -6.05 7.80
N VAL A 275 1.75 -6.08 7.45
CA VAL A 275 2.80 -6.62 8.32
C VAL A 275 3.09 -5.78 9.56
N LEU A 276 2.66 -4.51 9.61
CA LEU A 276 2.92 -3.64 10.76
C LEU A 276 2.02 -3.94 11.96
N ALA A 277 0.80 -4.44 11.72
CA ALA A 277 -0.14 -4.77 12.78
C ALA A 277 0.30 -6.01 13.61
N GLY A 278 1.28 -6.78 13.11
CA GLY A 278 1.83 -7.93 13.81
C GLY A 278 0.74 -8.95 14.20
N SER A 279 0.69 -9.31 15.48
CA SER A 279 -0.32 -10.24 16.02
C SER A 279 -1.78 -9.74 15.92
N LEU A 280 -1.99 -8.45 15.61
CA LEU A 280 -3.30 -7.84 15.44
C LEU A 280 -3.75 -7.80 13.98
N GLU A 281 -2.93 -8.35 13.08
CA GLU A 281 -3.26 -8.45 11.67
C GLU A 281 -4.46 -9.39 11.44
N ASP A 282 -5.37 -8.98 10.56
CA ASP A 282 -6.39 -9.88 10.04
C ASP A 282 -5.71 -11.04 9.30
N LYS A 283 -6.21 -12.27 9.49
CA LYS A 283 -5.69 -13.43 8.75
C LYS A 283 -5.80 -13.15 7.25
N PRO A 284 -4.69 -13.18 6.49
CA PRO A 284 -4.74 -12.88 5.07
C PRO A 284 -5.62 -13.92 4.38
N HIS A 285 -6.56 -13.45 3.57
CA HIS A 285 -7.37 -14.31 2.73
C HIS A 285 -6.62 -14.64 1.44
N GLU A 286 -6.56 -15.91 1.09
CA GLU A 286 -6.00 -16.39 -0.17
C GLU A 286 -7.10 -16.44 -1.23
N TYR A 287 -6.95 -15.64 -2.29
CA TYR A 287 -7.89 -15.57 -3.40
C TYR A 287 -7.43 -16.41 -4.58
N ALA A 288 -8.35 -17.15 -5.21
CA ALA A 288 -8.07 -17.86 -6.45
C ALA A 288 -7.83 -16.89 -7.62
N PHE A 289 -6.75 -17.13 -8.37
CA PHE A 289 -6.33 -16.35 -9.53
C PHE A 289 -6.47 -17.16 -10.82
N GLY A 290 -6.97 -16.53 -11.88
CA GLY A 290 -7.04 -17.13 -13.21
C GLY A 290 -5.98 -16.58 -14.16
N HIS A 291 -4.94 -17.37 -14.43
CA HIS A 291 -3.96 -17.03 -15.46
C HIS A 291 -4.47 -17.51 -16.82
N ILE A 292 -4.79 -16.59 -17.71
CA ILE A 292 -5.32 -16.92 -19.03
C ILE A 292 -4.17 -17.18 -20.00
N CYS A 293 -4.14 -18.38 -20.56
CA CYS A 293 -3.05 -18.83 -21.45
C CYS A 293 -3.38 -18.57 -22.91
N GLN A 294 -4.61 -18.92 -23.30
CA GLN A 294 -5.03 -18.83 -24.69
C GLN A 294 -6.52 -18.53 -24.77
N ARG A 295 -6.91 -17.75 -25.77
CA ARG A 295 -8.31 -17.51 -26.10
C ARG A 295 -8.51 -17.61 -27.61
N THR A 296 -9.49 -18.41 -27.99
CA THR A 296 -9.81 -18.71 -29.38
C THR A 296 -11.29 -18.42 -29.63
N LEU A 297 -11.57 -17.73 -30.74
CA LEU A 297 -12.93 -17.53 -31.22
C LEU A 297 -13.45 -18.84 -31.81
N VAL A 298 -14.52 -19.39 -31.26
CA VAL A 298 -15.14 -20.64 -31.73
C VAL A 298 -16.13 -20.35 -32.85
N SER A 299 -16.94 -19.31 -32.69
CA SER A 299 -17.85 -18.82 -33.72
C SER A 299 -18.15 -17.34 -33.50
N GLY A 300 -18.40 -16.62 -34.59
CA GLY A 300 -18.83 -15.23 -34.58
C GLY A 300 -20.21 -15.04 -35.20
N ALA A 301 -20.90 -13.95 -34.87
CA ALA A 301 -22.04 -13.50 -35.66
C ALA A 301 -21.52 -12.72 -36.87
N ASN A 302 -21.92 -13.14 -38.08
CA ASN A 302 -21.85 -12.32 -39.28
C ASN A 302 -22.83 -11.15 -39.18
#